data_AF-A0A2N2E9S4-F1
#
_entry.id   AF-A0A2N2E9S4-F1
#
_cell.length_a   1.000
_cell.length_b   1.000
_cell.length_c   1.000
_cell.angle_alpha   90.00
_cell.angle_beta   90.00
_cell.angle_gamma   90.00
#
_symmetry.space_group_name_H-M   'P 1'
#
loop_
_entity.id
_entity.type
_entity.pdbx_description
1 polymer ?
#
loop_
_entity_poly.entity_id
_entity_poly.type
_entity_poly.pdbx_seq_one_letter_code
_entity_poly.pdbx_strand_id
1 'polypeptide(L)'
;MKKQTTIFLKNIYISFFLLLFSFLALPVDAATLAQRLSGRIVLQVEESGEAYYINTVDLKRYYLGRPADAFSVMRFFGLGATNSDINNFLKNGARSNLSGKILLQVQDKGQAYYVNPVNLRLYYLGRPTDAFNVMRQLGLGIKNSDLNQISLGVLSAGSGTNPTNLGLVAGPGEKLVRFSWKYKNKQYYLDQVFLDSLYNEYKNSDKNYYYPANNPPSNLREAYYGVFLKQRDGDDSIDKLLTDLNNLSNKEGYNEDEFLEFVMAFVQYMPYDFSKGINDPQNFPYETLYTNTGVCSDFSFLAVLILRKMSYGAAVFDYPDIKHSAAAVLCSEKSSYGSGYCFIETTNYFPIGVFPGQLSSGQAGGNSTNWANVFTNSSLGTVEMLQKTSGKIYRGIEKTADVVDSIIKMEKSLVDKSNELKLIQAQLNQLRDELNQVLAEADAYKQKGDWTNYNTKIDEYNVAVAEYNSILGNYSLKLEIYNFDVLLFNKTVSDFYQN
;
A
#
# COMPACT_ATOMS: atom_id res chain seq x y z
N MET A 1 -11.00 -83.28 45.13
CA MET A 1 -9.54 -83.29 45.37
C MET A 1 -8.83 -83.91 44.17
N LYS A 2 -7.96 -83.12 43.55
CA LYS A 2 -6.75 -83.44 42.77
C LYS A 2 -6.60 -84.80 42.08
N LYS A 3 -6.44 -84.73 40.75
CA LYS A 3 -5.36 -85.28 39.90
C LYS A 3 -5.69 -84.79 38.46
N GLN A 4 -4.80 -84.47 37.53
CA GLN A 4 -3.49 -85.04 37.23
C GLN A 4 -2.87 -84.27 36.01
N THR A 5 -1.54 -84.34 35.88
CA THR A 5 -0.74 -84.43 34.64
C THR A 5 -0.39 -83.19 33.76
N THR A 6 0.92 -83.14 33.46
CA THR A 6 1.61 -82.72 32.20
C THR A 6 1.63 -81.27 31.72
N ILE A 7 2.83 -80.69 31.80
CA ILE A 7 3.64 -80.02 30.76
C ILE A 7 2.86 -79.54 29.51
N PHE A 8 2.81 -78.22 29.30
CA PHE A 8 2.66 -77.59 27.98
C PHE A 8 2.91 -76.08 28.07
N LEU A 9 3.80 -75.53 27.24
CA LEU A 9 3.86 -74.12 26.76
C LEU A 9 5.24 -73.94 26.06
N LYS A 10 5.38 -73.51 24.81
CA LYS A 10 4.48 -73.23 23.67
C LYS A 10 5.41 -73.12 22.44
N ASN A 11 5.06 -73.77 21.34
CA ASN A 11 5.79 -73.75 20.06
C ASN A 11 5.66 -72.41 19.31
N ILE A 12 6.51 -72.26 18.26
CA ILE A 12 6.34 -71.58 16.93
C ILE A 12 7.47 -70.56 16.66
N TYR A 13 8.16 -70.46 15.50
CA TYR A 13 8.66 -71.35 14.43
C TYR A 13 9.53 -70.43 13.50
N ILE A 14 10.63 -70.99 12.95
CA ILE A 14 11.24 -70.75 11.62
C ILE A 14 12.02 -69.44 11.33
N SER A 15 13.25 -69.64 10.82
CA SER A 15 14.25 -68.69 10.30
C SER A 15 13.79 -67.80 9.13
N PHE A 16 14.34 -66.59 9.04
CA PHE A 16 14.31 -65.79 7.80
C PHE A 16 15.66 -65.11 7.54
N PHE A 17 16.16 -65.30 6.33
CA PHE A 17 17.31 -64.65 5.71
C PHE A 17 16.88 -63.25 5.26
N LEU A 18 17.60 -62.18 5.62
CA LEU A 18 17.38 -60.88 4.98
C LEU A 18 18.66 -60.05 4.88
N LEU A 19 19.16 -60.10 3.64
CA LEU A 19 20.01 -59.16 2.91
C LEU A 19 20.11 -57.74 3.47
N LEU A 20 21.36 -57.26 3.47
CA LEU A 20 21.76 -55.86 3.35
C LEU A 20 20.79 -55.04 2.47
N PHE A 21 20.15 -54.04 3.07
CA PHE A 21 19.85 -52.79 2.39
C PHE A 21 20.14 -51.66 3.36
N SER A 22 21.27 -50.99 3.12
CA SER A 22 21.72 -49.80 3.81
C SER A 22 20.70 -48.68 3.58
N PHE A 23 19.80 -48.45 4.53
CA PHE A 23 19.02 -47.21 4.58
C PHE A 23 19.89 -46.11 5.19
N LEU A 24 20.32 -45.17 4.34
CA LEU A 24 20.71 -43.83 4.75
C LEU A 24 19.51 -43.20 5.46
N ALA A 25 19.54 -43.19 6.79
CA ALA A 25 18.65 -42.34 7.59
C ALA A 25 19.12 -40.90 7.40
N LEU A 26 18.41 -40.13 6.58
CA LEU A 26 18.53 -38.68 6.60
C LEU A 26 18.02 -38.18 7.97
N PRO A 27 18.72 -37.24 8.62
CA PRO A 27 18.22 -36.65 9.86
C PRO A 27 16.95 -35.86 9.54
N VAL A 28 15.83 -36.23 10.16
CA VAL A 28 14.63 -35.39 10.20
C VAL A 28 14.87 -34.36 11.28
N ASP A 29 15.22 -33.13 10.90
CA ASP A 29 15.29 -32.02 11.85
C ASP A 29 13.91 -31.75 12.44
N ALA A 30 13.84 -31.69 13.77
CA ALA A 30 12.60 -31.36 14.46
C ALA A 30 12.20 -29.91 14.16
N ALA A 31 10.95 -29.68 13.75
CA ALA A 31 10.45 -28.35 13.44
C ALA A 31 10.67 -27.39 14.63
N THR A 32 11.23 -26.20 14.34
CA THR A 32 11.49 -25.15 15.33
C THR A 32 10.18 -24.70 15.98
N LEU A 33 10.24 -24.12 17.18
CA LEU A 33 9.04 -23.64 17.86
C LEU A 33 8.25 -22.64 16.99
N ALA A 34 8.95 -21.76 16.27
CA ALA A 34 8.34 -20.80 15.34
C ALA A 34 7.61 -21.50 14.17
N GLN A 35 8.17 -22.58 13.63
CA GLN A 35 7.50 -23.39 12.60
C GLN A 35 6.23 -24.07 13.13
N ARG A 36 6.27 -24.60 14.35
CA ARG A 36 5.09 -25.24 14.99
C ARG A 36 3.98 -24.24 15.30
N LEU A 37 4.36 -22.99 15.58
CA LEU A 37 3.43 -21.90 15.89
C LEU A 37 3.13 -21.00 14.68
N SER A 38 3.60 -21.36 13.49
CA SER A 38 3.40 -20.59 12.25
C SER A 38 1.93 -20.26 12.04
N GLY A 39 1.63 -18.97 11.87
CA GLY A 39 0.29 -18.46 11.65
C GLY A 39 -0.61 -18.44 12.89
N ARG A 40 -0.10 -18.76 14.08
CA ARG A 40 -0.89 -18.72 15.34
C ARG A 40 -0.80 -17.34 15.99
N ILE A 41 -1.86 -17.01 16.72
CA ILE A 41 -1.85 -15.95 17.74
C ILE A 41 -1.47 -16.60 19.07
N VAL A 42 -0.52 -16.00 19.78
CA VAL A 42 -0.04 -16.47 21.10
C VAL A 42 -0.20 -15.36 22.14
N LEU A 43 -0.44 -15.76 23.39
CA LEU A 43 -0.61 -14.86 24.53
C LEU A 43 0.48 -15.14 25.56
N GLN A 44 1.22 -14.11 25.94
CA GLN A 44 2.23 -14.20 26.99
C GLN A 44 1.55 -14.35 28.36
N VAL A 45 1.69 -15.51 29.01
CA VAL A 45 0.93 -15.84 30.24
C VAL A 45 1.66 -15.54 31.54
N GLU A 46 2.94 -15.19 31.48
CA GLU A 46 3.80 -14.95 32.67
C GLU A 46 4.03 -13.44 32.93
N GLU A 47 3.31 -12.56 32.25
CA GLU A 47 3.42 -11.10 32.39
C GLU A 47 2.06 -10.40 32.09
N SER A 48 2.04 -9.32 31.31
CA SER A 48 0.86 -8.45 31.08
C SER A 48 -0.21 -9.03 30.14
N GLY A 49 -0.12 -10.30 29.73
CA GLY A 49 -1.09 -10.91 28.82
C GLY A 49 -0.95 -10.45 27.37
N GLU A 50 0.23 -9.99 26.97
CA GLU A 50 0.50 -9.45 25.64
C GLU A 50 0.26 -10.47 24.52
N ALA A 51 -0.34 -10.00 23.43
CA ALA A 51 -0.65 -10.83 22.27
C ALA A 51 0.39 -10.66 21.15
N TYR A 52 0.73 -11.75 20.48
CA TYR A 52 1.65 -11.79 19.35
C TYR A 52 1.09 -12.66 18.21
N TYR A 53 1.31 -12.23 16.96
CA TYR A 53 1.04 -13.03 15.76
C TYR A 53 2.34 -13.61 15.19
N ILE A 54 2.39 -14.92 14.99
CA ILE A 54 3.55 -15.57 14.37
C ILE A 54 3.34 -15.62 12.86
N ASN A 55 4.15 -14.90 12.09
CA ASN A 55 3.95 -14.78 10.66
C ASN A 55 4.32 -16.08 9.91
N THR A 56 3.50 -16.45 8.92
CA THR A 56 3.65 -17.72 8.18
C THR A 56 4.83 -17.77 7.21
N VAL A 57 5.45 -16.63 6.91
CA VAL A 57 6.51 -16.49 5.91
C VAL A 57 7.87 -16.37 6.57
N ASP A 58 8.05 -15.39 7.45
CA ASP A 58 9.35 -15.13 8.09
C ASP A 58 9.52 -15.80 9.47
N LEU A 59 8.45 -16.43 9.97
CA LEU A 59 8.41 -17.13 11.26
C LEU A 59 8.77 -16.23 12.47
N LYS A 60 8.62 -14.91 12.34
CA LYS A 60 8.82 -13.95 13.43
C LYS A 60 7.52 -13.69 14.18
N ARG A 61 7.65 -13.31 15.46
CA ARG A 61 6.52 -12.87 16.30
C ARG A 61 6.30 -11.37 16.13
N TYR A 62 5.07 -10.95 15.90
CA TYR A 62 4.70 -9.56 15.72
C TYR A 62 3.73 -9.11 16.81
N TYR A 63 4.01 -7.99 17.44
CA TYR A 63 3.25 -7.50 18.58
C TYR A 63 1.84 -7.05 18.16
N LEU A 64 0.82 -7.47 18.92
CA LEU A 64 -0.60 -7.12 18.72
C LEU A 64 -1.21 -6.38 19.92
N GLY A 65 -0.43 -6.11 20.96
CA GLY A 65 -0.96 -5.65 22.25
C GLY A 65 -1.58 -4.24 22.23
N ARG A 66 -1.19 -3.36 21.28
CA ARG A 66 -1.83 -2.05 21.08
C ARG A 66 -2.64 -2.02 19.78
N PRO A 67 -3.76 -1.27 19.72
CA PRO A 67 -4.57 -1.16 18.50
C PRO A 67 -3.79 -0.74 17.26
N ALA A 68 -2.82 0.17 17.41
CA ALA A 68 -1.98 0.64 16.31
C ALA A 68 -1.07 -0.48 15.76
N ASP A 69 -0.44 -1.29 16.62
CA ASP A 69 0.43 -2.38 16.16
C ASP A 69 -0.38 -3.47 15.45
N ALA A 70 -1.54 -3.84 16.03
CA ALA A 70 -2.44 -4.81 15.44
C ALA A 70 -2.90 -4.35 14.05
N PHE A 71 -3.23 -3.06 13.90
CA PHE A 71 -3.58 -2.48 12.62
C PHE A 71 -2.41 -2.53 11.63
N SER A 72 -1.18 -2.19 12.05
CA SER A 72 0.02 -2.30 11.20
C SER A 72 0.27 -3.74 10.74
N VAL A 73 0.10 -4.73 11.62
CA VAL A 73 0.23 -6.17 11.29
C VAL A 73 -0.81 -6.57 10.25
N MET A 74 -2.08 -6.17 10.44
CA MET A 74 -3.14 -6.47 9.49
C MET A 74 -2.91 -5.82 8.12
N ARG A 75 -2.47 -4.56 8.09
CA ARG A 75 -2.18 -3.84 6.83
C ARG A 75 -0.98 -4.43 6.10
N PHE A 76 0.09 -4.75 6.83
CA PHE A 76 1.36 -5.18 6.23
C PHE A 76 1.31 -6.63 5.74
N PHE A 77 0.67 -7.54 6.48
CA PHE A 77 0.58 -8.96 6.13
C PHE A 77 -0.75 -9.38 5.50
N GLY A 78 -1.70 -8.47 5.41
CA GLY A 78 -3.03 -8.74 4.88
C GLY A 78 -2.99 -9.09 3.40
N LEU A 79 -3.54 -10.25 3.05
CA LEU A 79 -3.74 -10.65 1.66
C LEU A 79 -5.11 -10.16 1.18
N GLY A 80 -5.14 -9.44 0.07
CA GLY A 80 -6.41 -9.01 -0.53
C GLY A 80 -7.28 -10.21 -0.94
N ALA A 81 -8.55 -10.18 -0.56
CA ALA A 81 -9.56 -11.18 -0.90
C ALA A 81 -10.83 -10.49 -1.40
N THR A 82 -11.46 -11.06 -2.43
CA THR A 82 -12.70 -10.51 -3.02
C THR A 82 -13.89 -10.72 -2.08
N ASN A 83 -14.98 -9.98 -2.29
CA ASN A 83 -16.22 -10.20 -1.54
C ASN A 83 -16.76 -11.62 -1.74
N SER A 84 -16.56 -12.18 -2.94
CA SER A 84 -16.93 -13.57 -3.25
C SER A 84 -16.11 -14.57 -2.42
N ASP A 85 -14.79 -14.39 -2.37
CA ASP A 85 -13.88 -15.25 -1.61
C ASP A 85 -14.17 -15.20 -0.11
N ILE A 86 -14.32 -14.00 0.45
CA ILE A 86 -14.65 -13.84 1.88
C ILE A 86 -15.99 -14.53 2.19
N ASN A 87 -17.02 -14.31 1.38
CA ASN A 87 -18.32 -14.97 1.55
C ASN A 87 -18.24 -16.49 1.44
N ASN A 88 -17.43 -17.01 0.50
CA ASN A 88 -17.21 -18.43 0.35
C ASN A 88 -16.48 -19.00 1.58
N PHE A 89 -15.39 -18.37 2.02
CA PHE A 89 -14.59 -18.85 3.14
C PHE A 89 -15.33 -18.74 4.49
N LEU A 90 -16.20 -17.75 4.66
CA LEU A 90 -17.08 -17.65 5.83
C LEU A 90 -18.07 -18.82 5.90
N LYS A 91 -18.57 -19.31 4.75
CA LYS A 91 -19.53 -20.42 4.68
C LYS A 91 -18.84 -21.79 4.76
N ASN A 92 -17.76 -21.96 4.02
CA ASN A 92 -17.17 -23.27 3.73
C ASN A 92 -15.80 -23.49 4.38
N GLY A 93 -15.23 -22.46 5.02
CA GLY A 93 -13.84 -22.47 5.49
C GLY A 93 -12.86 -22.00 4.40
N ALA A 94 -11.70 -21.51 4.84
CA ALA A 94 -10.62 -21.09 3.97
C ALA A 94 -9.86 -22.28 3.39
N ARG A 95 -9.18 -22.03 2.26
CA ARG A 95 -8.22 -22.99 1.69
C ARG A 95 -7.06 -23.23 2.64
N SER A 96 -6.49 -24.43 2.64
CA SER A 96 -5.37 -24.82 3.50
C SER A 96 -4.13 -23.95 3.33
N ASN A 97 -3.86 -23.44 2.12
CA ASN A 97 -2.76 -22.52 1.85
C ASN A 97 -2.95 -21.11 2.45
N LEU A 98 -4.15 -20.77 2.91
CA LEU A 98 -4.45 -19.53 3.64
C LEU A 98 -4.38 -19.73 5.16
N SER A 99 -4.08 -20.94 5.63
CA SER A 99 -3.95 -21.27 7.05
C SER A 99 -3.03 -20.27 7.76
N GLY A 100 -3.55 -19.63 8.81
CA GLY A 100 -2.80 -18.68 9.63
C GLY A 100 -2.56 -17.31 9.01
N LYS A 101 -3.09 -17.03 7.82
CA LYS A 101 -2.92 -15.73 7.17
C LYS A 101 -4.01 -14.75 7.58
N ILE A 102 -3.71 -13.46 7.39
CA ILE A 102 -4.68 -12.37 7.52
C ILE A 102 -5.19 -12.03 6.12
N LEU A 103 -6.50 -11.93 5.95
CA LEU A 103 -7.16 -11.55 4.71
C LEU A 103 -7.77 -10.15 4.85
N LEU A 104 -7.65 -9.32 3.83
CA LEU A 104 -8.28 -8.00 3.74
C LEU A 104 -9.33 -8.03 2.64
N GLN A 105 -10.57 -7.68 2.99
CA GLN A 105 -11.66 -7.55 2.04
C GLN A 105 -11.48 -6.27 1.22
N VAL A 106 -10.93 -6.39 0.02
CA VAL A 106 -10.50 -5.22 -0.80
C VAL A 106 -11.60 -4.58 -1.63
N GLN A 107 -12.76 -5.23 -1.75
CA GLN A 107 -13.92 -4.75 -2.52
C GLN A 107 -15.01 -4.13 -1.63
N ASP A 108 -14.67 -3.78 -0.40
CA ASP A 108 -15.56 -3.14 0.58
C ASP A 108 -14.71 -2.27 1.54
N LYS A 109 -15.16 -2.03 2.76
CA LYS A 109 -14.52 -1.18 3.80
C LYS A 109 -13.15 -1.67 4.32
N GLY A 110 -12.42 -2.54 3.62
CA GLY A 110 -11.10 -3.02 4.02
C GLY A 110 -11.11 -3.90 5.27
N GLN A 111 -12.21 -4.63 5.48
CA GLN A 111 -12.40 -5.51 6.63
C GLN A 111 -11.33 -6.59 6.72
N ALA A 112 -10.74 -6.78 7.91
CA ALA A 112 -9.71 -7.77 8.14
C ALA A 112 -10.26 -9.06 8.76
N TYR A 113 -9.75 -10.21 8.32
CA TYR A 113 -10.10 -11.53 8.84
C TYR A 113 -8.84 -12.36 9.09
N TYR A 114 -8.75 -13.02 10.24
CA TYR A 114 -7.73 -14.01 10.55
C TYR A 114 -8.22 -15.42 10.21
N VAL A 115 -7.43 -16.18 9.45
CA VAL A 115 -7.71 -17.59 9.16
C VAL A 115 -7.08 -18.45 10.24
N ASN A 116 -7.87 -19.05 11.12
CA ASN A 116 -7.33 -19.87 12.20
C ASN A 116 -6.70 -21.17 11.65
N PRO A 117 -5.40 -21.45 11.92
CA PRO A 117 -4.72 -22.63 11.41
C PRO A 117 -5.32 -23.98 11.81
N VAL A 118 -6.09 -24.02 12.90
CA VAL A 118 -6.63 -25.26 13.47
C VAL A 118 -7.90 -25.71 12.74
N ASN A 119 -8.74 -24.76 12.34
CA ASN A 119 -10.07 -25.07 11.80
C ASN A 119 -10.37 -24.39 10.46
N LEU A 120 -9.43 -23.61 9.93
CA LEU A 120 -9.52 -22.84 8.68
C LEU A 120 -10.71 -21.88 8.62
N ARG A 121 -11.33 -21.54 9.76
CA ARG A 121 -12.41 -20.55 9.82
C ARG A 121 -11.86 -19.13 9.86
N LEU A 122 -12.60 -18.21 9.25
CA LEU A 122 -12.33 -16.78 9.29
C LEU A 122 -12.87 -16.18 10.59
N TYR A 123 -12.05 -15.37 11.22
CA TYR A 123 -12.39 -14.60 12.41
C TYR A 123 -12.20 -13.13 12.13
N TYR A 124 -13.26 -12.35 12.33
CA TYR A 124 -13.26 -10.93 12.01
C TYR A 124 -12.36 -10.13 12.97
N LEU A 125 -11.54 -9.24 12.41
CA LEU A 125 -10.60 -8.37 13.14
C LEU A 125 -10.92 -6.88 12.98
N GLY A 126 -11.98 -6.52 12.26
CA GLY A 126 -12.20 -5.13 11.80
C GLY A 126 -12.61 -4.12 12.86
N ARG A 127 -13.01 -4.54 14.08
CA ARG A 127 -13.20 -3.63 15.22
C ARG A 127 -12.25 -4.03 16.37
N PRO A 128 -11.78 -3.06 17.19
CA PRO A 128 -10.89 -3.35 18.32
C PRO A 128 -11.43 -4.44 19.26
N THR A 129 -12.75 -4.44 19.52
CA THR A 129 -13.40 -5.43 20.38
C THR A 129 -13.43 -6.83 19.77
N ASP A 130 -13.58 -6.96 18.44
CA ASP A 130 -13.55 -8.25 17.76
C ASP A 130 -12.14 -8.82 17.76
N ALA A 131 -11.15 -8.00 17.41
CA ALA A 131 -9.75 -8.40 17.43
C ALA A 131 -9.31 -8.86 18.84
N PHE A 132 -9.72 -8.13 19.88
CA PHE A 132 -9.50 -8.53 21.27
C PHE A 132 -10.14 -9.88 21.61
N ASN A 133 -11.39 -10.11 21.19
CA ASN A 133 -12.07 -11.39 21.39
C ASN A 133 -11.36 -12.54 20.68
N VAL A 134 -10.89 -12.33 19.44
CA VAL A 134 -10.12 -13.32 18.69
C VAL A 134 -8.82 -13.66 19.42
N MET A 135 -8.07 -12.65 19.85
CA MET A 135 -6.84 -12.86 20.64
C MET A 135 -7.12 -13.64 21.93
N ARG A 136 -8.16 -13.28 22.67
CA ARG A 136 -8.53 -13.94 23.93
C ARG A 136 -9.03 -15.38 23.76
N GLN A 137 -9.82 -15.65 22.72
CA GLN A 137 -10.46 -16.96 22.53
C GLN A 137 -9.58 -17.96 21.79
N LEU A 138 -8.75 -17.48 20.85
CA LEU A 138 -7.95 -18.34 19.98
C LEU A 138 -6.45 -18.28 20.29
N GLY A 139 -6.03 -17.31 21.11
CA GLY A 139 -4.65 -17.15 21.51
C GLY A 139 -4.16 -18.35 22.33
N LEU A 140 -3.02 -18.91 21.93
CA LEU A 140 -2.38 -19.98 22.68
C LEU A 140 -1.46 -19.38 23.75
N GLY A 141 -1.65 -19.76 25.02
CA GLY A 141 -0.76 -19.34 26.09
C GLY A 141 0.68 -19.82 25.85
N ILE A 142 1.66 -18.93 26.02
CA ILE A 142 3.08 -19.21 25.84
C ILE A 142 3.92 -18.59 26.97
N LYS A 143 4.91 -19.34 27.46
CA LYS A 143 5.86 -18.90 28.48
C LYS A 143 6.89 -17.93 27.92
N ASN A 144 7.48 -17.11 28.77
CA ASN A 144 8.51 -16.14 28.37
C ASN A 144 9.74 -16.84 27.76
N SER A 145 10.15 -17.98 28.32
CA SER A 145 11.27 -18.79 27.82
C SER A 145 11.06 -19.32 26.40
N ASP A 146 9.82 -19.64 26.05
CA ASP A 146 9.45 -20.19 24.75
C ASP A 146 9.20 -19.06 23.74
N LEU A 147 8.49 -18.01 24.16
CA LEU A 147 8.27 -16.83 23.34
C LEU A 147 9.62 -16.27 22.87
N ASN A 148 10.62 -16.16 23.76
CA ASN A 148 11.96 -15.63 23.48
C ASN A 148 12.81 -16.46 22.50
N GLN A 149 12.40 -17.70 22.19
CA GLN A 149 13.01 -18.47 21.10
C GLN A 149 12.53 -18.02 19.72
N ILE A 150 11.44 -17.23 19.66
CA ILE A 150 10.88 -16.69 18.42
C ILE A 150 11.32 -15.24 18.28
N SER A 151 12.04 -14.94 17.20
CA SER A 151 12.56 -13.60 16.93
C SER A 151 11.42 -12.58 16.81
N LEU A 152 11.56 -11.43 17.48
CA LEU A 152 10.63 -10.30 17.35
C LEU A 152 10.75 -9.69 15.95
N GLY A 153 9.63 -9.67 15.24
CA GLY A 153 9.47 -8.96 13.99
C GLY A 153 9.18 -7.49 14.26
N VAL A 154 9.94 -6.62 13.61
CA VAL A 154 9.69 -5.18 13.62
C VAL A 154 9.03 -4.84 12.30
N LEU A 155 7.77 -4.43 12.36
CA LEU A 155 7.11 -3.83 11.21
C LEU A 155 7.66 -2.43 11.03
N SER A 156 8.81 -2.35 10.37
CA SER A 156 9.27 -1.11 9.80
C SER A 156 8.30 -0.72 8.68
N ALA A 157 7.27 0.05 9.01
CA ALA A 157 6.81 1.09 8.11
C ALA A 157 7.96 2.09 7.99
N GLY A 158 9.01 1.74 7.24
CA GLY A 158 10.22 2.53 7.08
C GLY A 158 10.76 3.14 8.38
N SER A 159 11.08 2.36 9.41
CA SER A 159 12.08 2.80 10.40
C SER A 159 13.47 2.62 9.80
N GLY A 160 13.72 3.36 8.71
CA GLY A 160 15.06 3.84 8.46
C GLY A 160 15.37 4.77 9.62
N THR A 161 16.15 4.30 10.59
CA THR A 161 17.10 5.20 11.25
C THR A 161 18.07 5.66 10.16
N ASN A 162 17.63 6.60 9.32
CA ASN A 162 18.57 7.48 8.66
C ASN A 162 19.12 8.34 9.80
N PRO A 163 20.43 8.29 10.09
CA PRO A 163 21.03 9.21 11.05
C PRO A 163 21.08 10.58 10.38
N THR A 164 19.99 11.33 10.45
CA THR A 164 20.00 12.77 10.26
C THR A 164 19.88 13.41 11.63
N ASN A 165 21.03 13.88 12.13
CA ASN A 165 21.23 14.73 13.31
C ASN A 165 20.66 14.22 14.64
N LEU A 166 21.26 13.14 15.17
CA LEU A 166 21.44 13.00 16.62
C LEU A 166 22.32 14.16 17.12
N GLY A 167 21.75 15.37 17.27
CA GLY A 167 22.51 16.52 17.77
C GLY A 167 21.93 17.92 17.54
N LEU A 168 20.87 18.09 16.73
CA LEU A 168 20.22 19.41 16.63
C LEU A 168 19.34 19.63 17.86
N VAL A 169 19.71 20.60 18.68
CA VAL A 169 18.94 21.06 19.83
C VAL A 169 18.64 22.54 19.59
N ALA A 170 17.38 22.93 19.69
CA ALA A 170 17.01 24.33 19.64
C ALA A 170 17.53 25.07 20.88
N GLY A 171 18.22 26.18 20.66
CA GLY A 171 18.60 27.12 21.70
C GLY A 171 17.44 28.04 22.11
N PRO A 172 17.68 28.96 23.06
CA PRO A 172 16.71 29.99 23.41
C PRO A 172 16.32 30.85 22.20
N GLY A 173 15.02 31.01 21.95
CA GLY A 173 14.50 31.77 20.81
C GLY A 173 14.53 31.00 19.47
N GLU A 174 14.79 29.70 19.53
CA GLU A 174 14.76 28.80 18.38
C GLU A 174 13.69 27.72 18.58
N LYS A 175 13.16 27.22 17.46
CA LYS A 175 12.22 26.12 17.39
C LYS A 175 12.80 25.01 16.52
N LEU A 176 12.90 23.81 17.09
CA LEU A 176 13.20 22.59 16.34
C LEU A 176 11.91 22.08 15.68
N VAL A 177 11.94 21.89 14.37
CA VAL A 177 10.83 21.33 13.59
C VAL A 177 11.32 20.06 12.91
N ARG A 178 10.59 18.96 13.14
CA ARG A 178 10.83 17.67 12.47
C ARG A 178 9.86 17.50 11.31
N PHE A 179 10.39 17.42 10.10
CA PHE A 179 9.66 17.05 8.91
C PHE A 179 9.74 15.54 8.67
N SER A 180 8.68 14.98 8.08
CA SER A 180 8.54 13.55 7.83
C SER A 180 7.77 13.35 6.53
N TRP A 181 8.37 12.67 5.55
CA TRP A 181 7.75 12.45 4.24
C TRP A 181 8.17 11.11 3.63
N LYS A 182 7.50 10.70 2.56
CA LYS A 182 7.90 9.53 1.77
C LYS A 182 8.31 9.93 0.38
N TYR A 183 9.34 9.26 -0.14
CA TYR A 183 9.69 9.31 -1.55
C TYR A 183 10.21 7.94 -2.00
N LYS A 184 9.75 7.46 -3.15
CA LYS A 184 9.95 6.09 -3.65
C LYS A 184 9.65 5.03 -2.59
N ASN A 185 8.53 5.20 -1.88
CA ASN A 185 8.08 4.34 -0.76
C ASN A 185 9.04 4.25 0.44
N LYS A 186 10.10 5.06 0.48
CA LYS A 186 11.03 5.13 1.60
C LYS A 186 10.66 6.34 2.47
N GLN A 187 10.68 6.12 3.78
CA GLN A 187 10.39 7.14 4.78
C GLN A 187 11.65 7.98 5.05
N TYR A 188 11.48 9.30 5.10
CA TYR A 188 12.51 10.28 5.39
C TYR A 188 12.12 11.18 6.54
N TYR A 189 13.15 11.71 7.21
CA TYR A 189 13.04 12.65 8.30
C TYR A 189 14.12 13.73 8.15
N LEU A 190 13.74 14.97 8.45
CA LEU A 190 14.67 16.09 8.48
C LEU A 190 14.31 17.02 9.62
N ASP A 191 15.28 17.27 10.49
CA ASP A 191 15.18 18.23 11.56
C ASP A 191 15.76 19.57 11.08
N GLN A 192 15.03 20.66 11.29
CA GLN A 192 15.47 22.03 11.00
C GLN A 192 15.22 22.92 12.22
N VAL A 193 16.10 23.89 12.43
CA VAL A 193 15.97 24.88 13.50
C VAL A 193 15.58 26.21 12.87
N PHE A 194 14.52 26.82 13.41
CA PHE A 194 14.01 28.11 12.97
C PHE A 194 14.04 29.11 14.12
N LEU A 195 14.31 30.38 13.81
CA LEU A 195 14.28 31.48 14.78
C LEU A 195 12.85 31.97 15.05
N ASP A 196 12.50 32.10 16.33
CA ASP A 196 11.23 32.66 16.78
C ASP A 196 11.10 34.14 16.42
N SER A 197 12.21 34.90 16.48
CA SER A 197 12.23 36.31 16.10
C SER A 197 11.82 36.49 14.64
N LEU A 198 12.45 35.75 13.73
CA LEU A 198 12.15 35.81 12.30
C LEU A 198 10.73 35.32 11.99
N TYR A 199 10.23 34.29 12.69
CA TYR A 199 8.83 33.88 12.59
C TYR A 199 7.88 35.03 12.95
N ASN A 200 8.12 35.68 14.10
CA ASN A 200 7.29 36.79 14.56
C ASN A 200 7.36 37.98 13.61
N GLU A 201 8.51 38.26 13.01
CA GLU A 201 8.62 39.32 12.02
C GLU A 201 7.82 39.03 10.74
N TYR A 202 7.87 37.80 10.21
CA TYR A 202 7.03 37.40 9.07
C TYR A 202 5.55 37.42 9.43
N LYS A 203 5.18 36.86 10.58
CA LYS A 203 3.80 36.82 11.07
C LYS A 203 3.18 38.21 11.20
N ASN A 204 3.96 39.17 11.69
CA ASN A 204 3.54 40.56 11.87
C ASN A 204 3.78 41.44 10.63
N SER A 205 4.22 40.87 9.52
CA SER A 205 4.37 41.62 8.26
C SER A 205 3.03 42.04 7.71
N ASP A 206 3.03 43.16 7.00
CA ASP A 206 1.88 43.53 6.19
C ASP A 206 1.71 42.53 5.04
N LYS A 207 0.55 41.88 5.01
CA LYS A 207 0.17 40.89 4.00
C LYS A 207 -0.73 41.50 2.93
N ASN A 208 -0.97 42.80 2.96
CA ASN A 208 -1.76 43.49 1.95
C ASN A 208 -0.88 43.97 0.79
N TYR A 209 -1.45 44.04 -0.41
CA TYR A 209 -0.82 44.65 -1.57
C TYR A 209 -1.42 46.04 -1.83
N TYR A 210 -0.58 47.07 -1.79
CA TYR A 210 -0.97 48.46 -2.04
C TYR A 210 -0.50 48.93 -3.41
N TYR A 211 -1.37 49.64 -4.13
CA TYR A 211 -1.05 50.25 -5.41
C TYR A 211 -1.68 51.64 -5.52
N PRO A 212 -1.06 52.57 -6.27
CA PRO A 212 -1.66 53.88 -6.53
C PRO A 212 -2.97 53.73 -7.31
N ALA A 213 -4.02 54.44 -6.88
CA ALA A 213 -5.33 54.38 -7.54
C ALA A 213 -5.29 54.80 -9.02
N ASN A 214 -4.33 55.65 -9.41
CA ASN A 214 -4.11 56.09 -10.78
C ASN A 214 -3.20 55.15 -11.60
N ASN A 215 -2.64 54.10 -11.01
CA ASN A 215 -1.77 53.14 -11.69
C ASN A 215 -1.92 51.73 -11.08
N PRO A 216 -3.11 51.10 -11.20
CA PRO A 216 -3.30 49.72 -10.76
C PRO A 216 -2.47 48.74 -11.61
N PRO A 217 -2.00 47.62 -11.05
CA PRO A 217 -1.36 46.57 -11.84
C PRO A 217 -2.37 45.97 -12.82
N SER A 218 -1.87 45.44 -13.94
CA SER A 218 -2.70 44.80 -14.97
C SER A 218 -3.46 43.57 -14.45
N ASN A 219 -2.88 42.85 -13.49
CA ASN A 219 -3.53 41.77 -12.76
C ASN A 219 -3.23 41.93 -11.25
N LEU A 220 -4.28 42.14 -10.45
CA LEU A 220 -4.18 42.33 -9.00
C LEU A 220 -3.71 41.07 -8.27
N ARG A 221 -4.19 39.90 -8.69
CA ARG A 221 -3.84 38.61 -8.06
C ARG A 221 -2.39 38.25 -8.35
N GLU A 222 -1.93 38.48 -9.57
CA GLU A 222 -0.52 38.37 -9.98
C GLU A 222 0.39 39.17 -9.04
N ALA A 223 0.09 40.46 -8.87
CA ALA A 223 0.89 41.35 -8.03
C ALA A 223 0.82 40.97 -6.54
N TYR A 224 -0.37 40.59 -6.05
CA TYR A 224 -0.58 40.15 -4.68
C TYR A 224 0.22 38.88 -4.34
N TYR A 225 0.22 37.86 -5.20
CA TYR A 225 1.00 36.63 -4.96
C TYR A 225 2.51 36.89 -4.94
N GLY A 226 2.98 37.92 -5.65
CA GLY A 226 4.37 38.37 -5.58
C GLY A 226 4.83 38.77 -4.17
N VAL A 227 3.92 39.18 -3.27
CA VAL A 227 4.25 39.52 -1.88
C VAL A 227 4.84 38.33 -1.13
N PHE A 228 4.30 37.13 -1.34
CA PHE A 228 4.71 35.92 -0.60
C PHE A 228 5.94 35.21 -1.20
N LEU A 229 6.32 35.56 -2.43
CA LEU A 229 7.37 34.89 -3.19
C LEU A 229 8.72 35.62 -3.16
N LYS A 230 8.90 36.54 -2.21
CA LYS A 230 10.16 37.22 -1.93
C LYS A 230 10.63 36.87 -0.52
N GLN A 231 11.76 36.15 -0.45
CA GLN A 231 12.44 35.90 0.80
C GLN A 231 13.05 37.20 1.33
N ARG A 232 12.99 37.41 2.65
CA ARG A 232 13.60 38.57 3.30
C ARG A 232 15.12 38.53 3.24
N ASP A 233 15.75 39.70 3.25
CA ASP A 233 17.20 39.81 3.35
C ASP A 233 17.68 39.23 4.68
N GLY A 234 18.67 38.34 4.63
CA GLY A 234 19.22 37.66 5.81
C GLY A 234 18.47 36.39 6.24
N ASP A 235 17.32 36.08 5.63
CA ASP A 235 16.67 34.77 5.77
C ASP A 235 17.35 33.77 4.81
N ASP A 236 18.04 32.77 5.36
CA ASP A 236 18.72 31.69 4.65
C ASP A 236 18.05 30.32 4.86
N SER A 237 16.83 30.30 5.41
CA SER A 237 16.15 29.07 5.84
C SER A 237 15.90 28.09 4.68
N ILE A 238 15.47 28.57 3.52
CA ILE A 238 15.25 27.74 2.33
C ILE A 238 16.57 27.23 1.76
N ASP A 239 17.64 28.03 1.80
CA ASP A 239 18.96 27.63 1.29
C ASP A 239 19.58 26.53 2.18
N LYS A 240 19.42 26.64 3.50
CA LYS A 240 19.79 25.58 4.47
C LYS A 240 18.96 24.32 4.27
N LEU A 241 17.65 24.45 4.15
CA LEU A 241 16.74 23.34 3.87
C LEU A 241 17.16 22.59 2.59
N LEU A 242 17.40 23.31 1.50
CA LEU A 242 17.83 22.72 0.23
C LEU A 242 19.20 22.06 0.32
N THR A 243 20.13 22.62 1.11
CA THR A 243 21.43 21.99 1.38
C THR A 243 21.27 20.64 2.06
N ASP A 244 20.43 20.56 3.09
CA ASP A 244 20.20 19.31 3.84
C ASP A 244 19.41 18.28 3.03
N LEU A 245 18.40 18.71 2.26
CA LEU A 245 17.68 17.85 1.33
C LEU A 245 18.59 17.32 0.22
N ASN A 246 19.50 18.15 -0.31
CA ASN A 246 20.48 17.71 -1.29
C ASN A 246 21.46 16.68 -0.69
N ASN A 247 21.89 16.86 0.55
CA ASN A 247 22.72 15.88 1.26
C ASN A 247 22.01 14.53 1.44
N LEU A 248 20.70 14.54 1.73
CA LEU A 248 19.88 13.33 1.79
C LEU A 248 19.75 12.68 0.40
N SER A 249 19.43 13.47 -0.62
CA SER A 249 19.29 13.04 -2.01
C SER A 249 20.57 12.38 -2.55
N ASN A 250 21.73 12.98 -2.28
CA ASN A 250 23.03 12.48 -2.71
C ASN A 250 23.38 11.12 -2.10
N LYS A 251 22.94 10.84 -0.86
CA LYS A 251 23.14 9.53 -0.22
C LYS A 251 22.35 8.42 -0.91
N GLU A 252 21.22 8.76 -1.51
CA GLU A 252 20.38 7.82 -2.27
C GLU A 252 20.80 7.70 -3.74
N GLY A 253 21.66 8.60 -4.22
CA GLY A 253 22.11 8.64 -5.61
C GLY A 253 21.04 9.15 -6.58
N TYR A 254 20.13 10.02 -6.11
CA TYR A 254 19.10 10.60 -6.95
C TYR A 254 19.67 11.57 -8.00
N ASN A 255 19.13 11.49 -9.22
CA ASN A 255 19.44 12.45 -10.28
C ASN A 255 18.70 13.79 -10.09
N GLU A 256 18.89 14.73 -11.01
CA GLU A 256 18.34 16.09 -10.90
C GLU A 256 16.80 16.13 -10.86
N ASP A 257 16.12 15.37 -11.73
CA ASP A 257 14.65 15.29 -11.73
C ASP A 257 14.15 14.59 -10.45
N GLU A 258 14.82 13.52 -10.03
CA GLU A 258 14.48 12.80 -8.80
C GLU A 258 14.70 13.66 -7.56
N PHE A 259 15.71 14.55 -7.56
CA PHE A 259 15.91 15.50 -6.49
C PHE A 259 14.77 16.52 -6.43
N LEU A 260 14.31 17.03 -7.57
CA LEU A 260 13.12 17.91 -7.61
C LEU A 260 11.89 17.19 -7.08
N GLU A 261 11.61 15.97 -7.55
CA GLU A 261 10.49 15.16 -7.08
C GLU A 261 10.58 14.88 -5.56
N PHE A 262 11.77 14.58 -5.06
CA PHE A 262 12.04 14.36 -3.64
C PHE A 262 11.74 15.60 -2.78
N VAL A 263 12.12 16.79 -3.26
CA VAL A 263 11.85 18.07 -2.59
C VAL A 263 10.36 18.45 -2.68
N MET A 264 9.69 18.17 -3.80
CA MET A 264 8.24 18.39 -3.90
C MET A 264 7.47 17.43 -3.00
N ALA A 265 7.90 16.17 -2.90
CA ALA A 265 7.34 15.21 -1.95
C ALA A 265 7.46 15.72 -0.50
N PHE A 266 8.60 16.32 -0.13
CA PHE A 266 8.76 16.97 1.18
C PHE A 266 7.64 17.98 1.47
N VAL A 267 7.30 18.85 0.50
CA VAL A 267 6.21 19.83 0.65
C VAL A 267 4.84 19.14 0.70
N GLN A 268 4.60 18.17 -0.20
CA GLN A 268 3.33 17.45 -0.34
C GLN A 268 2.91 16.65 0.91
N TYR A 269 3.87 16.22 1.74
CA TYR A 269 3.61 15.49 2.98
C TYR A 269 3.45 16.41 4.21
N MET A 270 3.56 17.73 4.05
CA MET A 270 3.30 18.66 5.16
C MET A 270 1.82 18.56 5.61
N PRO A 271 1.53 18.54 6.92
CA PRO A 271 0.17 18.46 7.45
C PRO A 271 -0.71 19.63 7.01
N TYR A 272 -1.91 19.34 6.51
CA TYR A 272 -2.88 20.38 6.10
C TYR A 272 -3.55 21.05 7.32
N ASP A 273 -3.67 22.37 7.28
CA ASP A 273 -4.32 23.17 8.33
C ASP A 273 -5.81 23.36 8.06
N PHE A 274 -6.63 22.46 8.59
CA PHE A 274 -8.09 22.58 8.52
C PHE A 274 -8.68 23.67 9.42
N SER A 275 -7.88 24.23 10.34
CA SER A 275 -8.35 25.27 11.26
C SER A 275 -8.25 26.68 10.66
N LYS A 276 -7.40 26.86 9.65
CA LYS A 276 -7.21 28.12 8.95
C LYS A 276 -8.45 28.47 8.13
N GLY A 277 -9.05 29.61 8.43
CA GLY A 277 -10.23 30.12 7.76
C GLY A 277 -9.94 30.58 6.34
N ILE A 278 -10.96 30.57 5.48
CA ILE A 278 -10.81 31.02 4.08
C ILE A 278 -10.41 32.50 3.93
N ASN A 279 -10.69 33.32 4.95
CA ASN A 279 -10.35 34.74 4.98
C ASN A 279 -9.05 35.01 5.74
N ASP A 280 -8.42 33.99 6.31
CA ASP A 280 -7.14 34.16 7.00
C ASP A 280 -6.06 34.44 5.94
N PRO A 281 -5.15 35.38 6.20
CA PRO A 281 -4.14 35.74 5.24
C PRO A 281 -3.18 34.57 5.01
N GLN A 282 -2.62 34.49 3.80
CA GLN A 282 -1.64 33.45 3.47
C GLN A 282 -0.38 33.56 4.34
N ASN A 283 0.27 32.43 4.55
CA ASN A 283 1.54 32.34 5.26
C ASN A 283 2.67 32.70 4.29
N PHE A 284 3.67 33.42 4.79
CA PHE A 284 4.97 33.44 4.11
C PHE A 284 5.62 32.04 4.18
N PRO A 285 6.45 31.66 3.21
CA PRO A 285 7.13 30.36 3.20
C PRO A 285 7.85 30.01 4.51
N TYR A 286 8.47 31.01 5.17
CA TYR A 286 9.10 30.83 6.48
C TYR A 286 8.08 30.45 7.57
N GLU A 287 6.90 31.09 7.60
CA GLU A 287 5.83 30.74 8.55
C GLU A 287 5.38 29.29 8.33
N THR A 288 5.15 28.88 7.08
CA THR A 288 4.75 27.51 6.72
C THR A 288 5.75 26.46 7.17
N LEU A 289 7.06 26.71 6.99
CA LEU A 289 8.12 25.84 7.47
C LEU A 289 8.20 25.83 9.02
N TYR A 290 8.10 26.99 9.65
CA TYR A 290 8.17 27.12 11.12
C TYR A 290 7.00 26.41 11.81
N THR A 291 5.78 26.52 11.27
CA THR A 291 4.59 25.89 11.86
C THR A 291 4.44 24.43 11.44
N ASN A 292 5.08 24.01 10.35
CA ASN A 292 4.90 22.71 9.70
C ASN A 292 3.43 22.41 9.38
N THR A 293 2.70 23.43 8.93
CA THR A 293 1.30 23.32 8.54
C THR A 293 0.88 24.50 7.66
N GLY A 294 -0.17 24.32 6.86
CA GLY A 294 -0.68 25.35 5.96
C GLY A 294 -1.85 24.86 5.11
N VAL A 295 -2.36 25.74 4.26
CA VAL A 295 -3.40 25.40 3.26
C VAL A 295 -2.82 25.39 1.83
N CYS A 296 -3.66 25.11 0.83
CA CYS A 296 -3.25 24.97 -0.58
C CYS A 296 -2.37 26.13 -1.10
N SER A 297 -2.73 27.38 -0.81
CA SER A 297 -1.94 28.56 -1.21
C SER A 297 -0.61 28.67 -0.45
N ASP A 298 -0.59 28.40 0.85
CA ASP A 298 0.63 28.45 1.68
C ASP A 298 1.69 27.46 1.17
N PHE A 299 1.28 26.23 0.85
CA PHE A 299 2.17 25.20 0.29
C PHE A 299 2.57 25.51 -1.15
N SER A 300 1.66 26.06 -1.95
CA SER A 300 1.98 26.48 -3.32
C SER A 300 3.02 27.59 -3.37
N PHE A 301 2.95 28.58 -2.46
CA PHE A 301 3.97 29.63 -2.39
C PHE A 301 5.32 29.11 -1.91
N LEU A 302 5.33 28.22 -0.91
CA LEU A 302 6.55 27.55 -0.47
C LEU A 302 7.19 26.75 -1.61
N ALA A 303 6.41 25.92 -2.31
CA ALA A 303 6.87 25.11 -3.43
C ALA A 303 7.43 25.96 -4.58
N VAL A 304 6.73 27.03 -4.98
CA VAL A 304 7.20 27.93 -6.05
C VAL A 304 8.49 28.64 -5.66
N LEU A 305 8.63 29.11 -4.42
CA LEU A 305 9.87 29.74 -3.96
C LEU A 305 11.04 28.73 -3.94
N ILE A 306 10.80 27.51 -3.47
CA ILE A 306 11.77 26.41 -3.52
C ILE A 306 12.20 26.10 -4.95
N LEU A 307 11.26 25.94 -5.89
CA LEU A 307 11.56 25.67 -7.30
C LEU A 307 12.43 26.77 -7.92
N ARG A 308 12.11 28.04 -7.63
CA ARG A 308 12.92 29.19 -8.08
C ARG A 308 14.34 29.16 -7.49
N LYS A 309 14.49 28.80 -6.20
CA LYS A 309 15.81 28.63 -5.56
C LYS A 309 16.60 27.47 -6.17
N MET A 310 15.92 26.42 -6.61
CA MET A 310 16.49 25.33 -7.40
C MET A 310 16.73 25.69 -8.87
N SER A 311 16.47 26.95 -9.27
CA SER A 311 16.61 27.49 -10.62
C SER A 311 15.64 26.91 -11.66
N TYR A 312 14.55 26.28 -11.25
CA TYR A 312 13.50 25.80 -12.16
C TYR A 312 12.54 26.93 -12.52
N GLY A 313 12.04 26.88 -13.75
CA GLY A 313 10.92 27.74 -14.13
C GLY A 313 9.70 27.34 -13.31
N ALA A 314 9.09 28.28 -12.61
CA ALA A 314 7.99 28.00 -11.69
C ALA A 314 6.84 29.00 -11.87
N ALA A 315 5.64 28.57 -11.52
CA ALA A 315 4.43 29.38 -11.50
C ALA A 315 3.47 28.89 -10.42
N VAL A 316 2.51 29.74 -10.04
CA VAL A 316 1.34 29.35 -9.25
C VAL A 316 0.20 29.04 -10.22
N PHE A 317 -0.43 27.88 -10.07
CA PHE A 317 -1.70 27.57 -10.71
C PHE A 317 -2.82 27.87 -9.73
N ASP A 318 -3.57 28.93 -9.99
CA ASP A 318 -4.70 29.35 -9.18
C ASP A 318 -6.01 28.86 -9.82
N TYR A 319 -6.93 28.36 -9.00
CA TYR A 319 -8.23 27.85 -9.41
C TYR A 319 -9.33 28.58 -8.64
N PRO A 320 -9.74 29.78 -9.09
CA PRO A 320 -10.71 30.61 -8.38
C PRO A 320 -12.07 29.92 -8.19
N ASP A 321 -12.50 29.14 -9.18
CA ASP A 321 -13.81 28.49 -9.23
C ASP A 321 -14.04 27.53 -8.06
N ILE A 322 -12.96 26.91 -7.57
CA ILE A 322 -12.98 25.88 -6.53
C ILE A 322 -12.15 26.25 -5.31
N LYS A 323 -11.59 27.47 -5.29
CA LYS A 323 -10.76 27.99 -4.19
C LYS A 323 -9.57 27.08 -3.88
N HIS A 324 -8.85 26.70 -4.93
CA HIS A 324 -7.65 25.86 -4.83
C HIS A 324 -6.45 26.57 -5.45
N SER A 325 -5.27 26.26 -4.95
CA SER A 325 -4.01 26.72 -5.53
C SER A 325 -3.03 25.56 -5.54
N ALA A 326 -2.22 25.48 -6.60
CA ALA A 326 -1.17 24.50 -6.76
C ALA A 326 0.12 25.19 -7.23
N ALA A 327 1.24 24.49 -7.11
CA ALA A 327 2.48 24.90 -7.76
C ALA A 327 2.53 24.35 -9.18
N ALA A 328 3.38 24.93 -10.01
CA ALA A 328 3.67 24.41 -11.33
C ALA A 328 5.13 24.63 -11.69
N VAL A 329 5.70 23.65 -12.41
CA VAL A 329 7.09 23.67 -12.88
C VAL A 329 7.15 23.62 -14.39
N LEU A 330 8.05 24.39 -15.00
CA LEU A 330 8.32 24.35 -16.43
C LEU A 330 8.73 22.93 -16.83
N CYS A 331 8.05 22.32 -17.80
CA CYS A 331 8.28 20.93 -18.19
C CYS A 331 8.12 20.71 -19.71
N SER A 332 8.67 19.60 -20.21
CA SER A 332 8.56 19.19 -21.61
C SER A 332 7.24 18.46 -21.90
N GLU A 333 6.77 18.56 -23.16
CA GLU A 333 5.86 17.68 -23.94
C GLU A 333 4.49 17.23 -23.36
N LYS A 334 4.32 17.16 -22.04
CA LYS A 334 3.12 16.74 -21.31
C LYS A 334 2.67 17.79 -20.31
N SER A 335 2.96 19.06 -20.59
CA SER A 335 2.55 20.17 -19.73
C SER A 335 1.05 20.18 -19.51
N SER A 336 0.65 20.42 -18.26
CA SER A 336 -0.74 20.62 -17.87
C SER A 336 -1.34 21.79 -18.65
N TYR A 337 -2.56 21.60 -19.14
CA TYR A 337 -3.31 22.60 -19.91
C TYR A 337 -2.62 23.10 -21.19
N GLY A 338 -1.63 22.36 -21.72
CA GLY A 338 -0.83 22.82 -22.87
C GLY A 338 0.00 24.08 -22.56
N SER A 339 0.25 24.34 -21.29
CA SER A 339 0.76 25.62 -20.81
C SER A 339 2.29 25.76 -20.82
N GLY A 340 3.00 24.66 -21.09
CA GLY A 340 4.44 24.52 -20.88
C GLY A 340 4.84 24.22 -19.43
N TYR A 341 3.89 24.19 -18.48
CA TYR A 341 4.15 23.89 -17.08
C TYR A 341 3.36 22.67 -16.62
N CYS A 342 3.97 21.84 -15.78
CA CYS A 342 3.39 20.66 -15.17
C CYS A 342 2.84 21.03 -13.79
N PHE A 343 1.60 20.63 -13.55
CA PHE A 343 0.90 20.76 -12.28
C PHE A 343 1.63 20.00 -11.16
N ILE A 344 1.74 20.62 -10.00
CA ILE A 344 2.24 20.01 -8.76
C ILE A 344 1.18 20.24 -7.69
N GLU A 345 0.42 19.19 -7.37
CA GLU A 345 -0.43 19.21 -6.18
C GLU A 345 0.47 19.34 -4.95
N THR A 346 0.15 20.24 -4.03
CA THR A 346 1.00 20.55 -2.87
C THR A 346 0.37 20.16 -1.53
N THR A 347 -0.91 19.80 -1.53
CA THR A 347 -1.68 19.48 -0.31
C THR A 347 -1.72 17.98 0.02
N ASN A 348 -1.25 17.14 -0.90
CA ASN A 348 -1.08 15.70 -0.75
C ASN A 348 -0.12 15.17 -1.81
N TYR A 349 0.40 13.96 -1.64
CA TYR A 349 1.35 13.38 -2.60
C TYR A 349 0.68 12.91 -3.89
N PHE A 350 1.12 13.47 -5.00
CA PHE A 350 0.87 13.01 -6.35
C PHE A 350 2.15 13.19 -7.19
N PRO A 351 2.49 12.26 -8.11
CA PRO A 351 3.58 12.49 -9.03
C PRO A 351 3.37 13.78 -9.84
N ILE A 352 4.46 14.47 -10.18
CA ILE A 352 4.37 15.75 -10.91
C ILE A 352 3.64 15.54 -12.25
N GLY A 353 2.70 16.44 -12.55
CA GLY A 353 1.80 16.39 -13.70
C GLY A 353 0.51 15.61 -13.46
N VAL A 354 0.43 14.81 -12.39
CA VAL A 354 -0.76 14.01 -12.04
C VAL A 354 -1.73 14.84 -11.24
N PHE A 355 -2.98 14.83 -11.70
CA PHE A 355 -4.09 15.47 -11.04
C PHE A 355 -4.78 14.57 -10.01
N PRO A 356 -5.30 15.14 -8.90
CA PRO A 356 -6.01 14.37 -7.89
C PRO A 356 -7.38 13.88 -8.38
N GLY A 357 -7.87 12.76 -7.83
CA GLY A 357 -9.20 12.24 -8.18
C GLY A 357 -10.34 13.10 -7.64
N GLN A 358 -10.13 13.79 -6.52
CA GLN A 358 -11.10 14.67 -5.88
C GLN A 358 -10.38 15.74 -5.03
N LEU A 359 -11.10 16.84 -4.78
CA LEU A 359 -10.74 17.80 -3.73
C LEU A 359 -11.81 17.78 -2.64
N SER A 360 -11.37 17.81 -1.38
CA SER A 360 -12.25 17.91 -0.22
C SER A 360 -11.72 19.01 0.70
N SER A 361 -12.53 20.05 0.92
CA SER A 361 -12.19 21.19 1.80
C SER A 361 -10.84 21.86 1.45
N GLY A 362 -10.51 21.95 0.17
CA GLY A 362 -9.25 22.55 -0.33
C GLY A 362 -8.02 21.62 -0.27
N GLN A 363 -8.16 20.42 0.29
CA GLN A 363 -7.11 19.39 0.24
C GLN A 363 -7.39 18.37 -0.86
N ALA A 364 -6.35 17.98 -1.59
CA ALA A 364 -6.40 16.91 -2.56
C ALA A 364 -6.52 15.52 -1.91
N GLY A 365 -7.42 14.71 -2.44
CA GLY A 365 -7.66 13.36 -1.96
C GLY A 365 -8.01 12.40 -3.09
N GLY A 366 -7.98 11.11 -2.74
CA GLY A 366 -8.32 10.02 -3.67
C GLY A 366 -7.27 9.80 -4.76
N ASN A 367 -6.87 8.55 -4.93
CA ASN A 367 -6.13 8.14 -6.12
C ASN A 367 -7.07 8.30 -7.32
N SER A 368 -6.59 8.87 -8.43
CA SER A 368 -7.34 8.81 -9.67
C SER A 368 -7.33 7.37 -10.19
N THR A 369 -8.50 6.82 -10.45
CA THR A 369 -8.64 5.52 -11.12
C THR A 369 -8.89 5.67 -12.62
N ASN A 370 -8.99 6.92 -13.11
CA ASN A 370 -9.16 7.22 -14.53
C ASN A 370 -7.80 7.51 -15.16
N TRP A 371 -7.02 6.44 -15.37
CA TRP A 371 -5.64 6.50 -15.87
C TRP A 371 -5.48 7.27 -17.18
N ALA A 372 -6.48 7.18 -18.08
CA ALA A 372 -6.46 7.89 -19.34
C ALA A 372 -6.48 9.42 -19.18
N ASN A 373 -6.92 9.93 -18.03
CA ASN A 373 -7.11 11.36 -17.80
C ASN A 373 -6.33 11.90 -16.58
N VAL A 374 -5.35 11.15 -16.06
CA VAL A 374 -4.57 11.62 -14.90
C VAL A 374 -3.72 12.86 -15.17
N PHE A 375 -3.42 13.14 -16.45
CA PHE A 375 -2.70 14.33 -16.89
C PHE A 375 -3.62 15.44 -17.41
N THR A 376 -4.92 15.19 -17.51
CA THR A 376 -5.89 16.08 -18.17
C THR A 376 -7.05 16.42 -17.25
N ASN A 377 -7.14 17.71 -16.94
CA ASN A 377 -8.27 18.42 -16.31
C ASN A 377 -9.26 17.55 -15.51
N SER A 378 -8.79 16.93 -14.44
CA SER A 378 -9.68 16.56 -13.33
C SER A 378 -10.37 17.84 -12.87
N SER A 379 -11.70 17.88 -12.78
CA SER A 379 -12.55 18.61 -11.79
C SER A 379 -12.17 19.99 -11.20
N LEU A 380 -11.06 20.64 -11.57
CA LEU A 380 -10.44 21.76 -10.88
C LEU A 380 -10.85 23.11 -11.48
N GLY A 381 -11.67 23.11 -12.53
CA GLY A 381 -12.20 24.33 -13.14
C GLY A 381 -11.17 25.09 -13.96
N THR A 382 -11.33 26.41 -14.03
CA THR A 382 -10.47 27.30 -14.82
C THR A 382 -9.16 27.59 -14.08
N VAL A 383 -8.04 27.44 -14.78
CA VAL A 383 -6.71 27.75 -14.24
C VAL A 383 -6.26 29.15 -14.66
N GLU A 384 -5.74 29.90 -13.69
CA GLU A 384 -4.92 31.09 -13.93
C GLU A 384 -3.46 30.76 -13.58
N MET A 385 -2.55 30.97 -14.53
CA MET A 385 -1.12 30.83 -14.27
C MET A 385 -0.53 32.18 -13.88
N LEU A 386 -0.05 32.26 -12.64
CA LEU A 386 0.45 33.48 -12.05
C LEU A 386 1.91 33.34 -11.65
N GLN A 387 2.62 34.46 -11.50
CA GLN A 387 3.98 34.52 -10.98
C GLN A 387 4.94 33.60 -11.76
N LYS A 388 4.77 33.56 -13.07
CA LYS A 388 5.54 32.72 -13.98
C LYS A 388 6.99 33.18 -14.09
N THR A 389 7.92 32.22 -14.04
CA THR A 389 9.36 32.46 -14.20
C THR A 389 9.97 31.44 -15.17
N SER A 390 10.97 31.85 -15.96
CA SER A 390 11.79 30.92 -16.73
C SER A 390 12.83 30.23 -15.85
N GLY A 391 13.43 29.15 -16.35
CA GLY A 391 14.49 28.43 -15.65
C GLY A 391 14.72 27.05 -16.25
N LYS A 392 15.26 26.14 -15.43
CA LYS A 392 15.42 24.72 -15.77
C LYS A 392 14.06 24.08 -16.07
N ILE A 393 14.11 23.08 -16.95
CA ILE A 393 12.96 22.30 -17.39
C ILE A 393 12.99 20.97 -16.63
N TYR A 394 11.90 20.64 -15.95
CA TYR A 394 11.67 19.31 -15.38
C TYR A 394 11.34 18.31 -16.49
N ARG A 395 12.09 17.20 -16.56
CA ARG A 395 11.94 16.17 -17.60
C ARG A 395 11.37 14.85 -17.06
N GLY A 396 11.29 14.69 -15.74
CA GLY A 396 10.74 13.49 -15.10
C GLY A 396 9.28 13.18 -15.47
N ILE A 397 8.54 14.15 -16.03
CA ILE A 397 7.18 13.96 -16.54
C ILE A 397 7.07 12.83 -17.58
N GLU A 398 8.11 12.61 -18.38
CA GLU A 398 8.15 11.53 -19.38
C GLU A 398 8.10 10.15 -18.69
N LYS A 399 8.90 9.96 -17.62
CA LYS A 399 8.87 8.74 -16.81
C LYS A 399 7.53 8.54 -16.13
N THR A 400 6.93 9.61 -15.60
CA THR A 400 5.59 9.56 -15.01
C THR A 400 4.56 9.09 -16.05
N ALA A 401 4.63 9.61 -17.28
CA ALA A 401 3.76 9.20 -18.38
C ALA A 401 3.97 7.73 -18.78
N ASP A 402 5.20 7.25 -18.85
CA ASP A 402 5.52 5.84 -19.15
C ASP A 402 4.93 4.87 -18.12
N VAL A 403 4.98 5.24 -16.83
CA VAL A 403 4.37 4.43 -15.76
C VAL A 403 2.85 4.39 -15.92
N VAL A 404 2.21 5.54 -16.20
CA VAL A 404 0.77 5.61 -16.45
C VAL A 404 0.38 4.77 -17.67
N ASP A 405 1.11 4.86 -18.77
CA ASP A 405 0.86 4.05 -19.97
C ASP A 405 1.01 2.55 -19.68
N SER A 406 1.95 2.18 -18.82
CA SER A 406 2.14 0.80 -18.36
C SER A 406 0.94 0.32 -17.52
N ILE A 407 0.43 1.17 -16.64
CA ILE A 407 -0.78 0.88 -15.83
C ILE A 407 -2.00 0.70 -16.74
N ILE A 408 -2.21 1.56 -17.73
CA ILE A 408 -3.31 1.44 -18.71
C ILE A 408 -3.21 0.12 -19.47
N LYS A 409 -2.02 -0.27 -19.92
CA LYS A 409 -1.78 -1.54 -20.62
C LYS A 409 -2.07 -2.75 -19.71
N MET A 410 -1.65 -2.69 -18.45
CA MET A 410 -1.94 -3.74 -17.46
C MET A 410 -3.44 -3.86 -17.19
N GLU A 411 -4.13 -2.74 -16.98
CA GLU A 411 -5.59 -2.70 -16.78
C GLU A 411 -6.32 -3.35 -17.95
N LYS A 412 -5.97 -2.97 -19.18
CA LYS A 412 -6.54 -3.59 -20.39
C LYS A 412 -6.26 -5.10 -20.44
N SER A 413 -5.03 -5.52 -20.18
CA SER A 413 -4.66 -6.94 -20.18
C SER A 413 -5.45 -7.74 -19.13
N LEU A 414 -5.69 -7.17 -17.96
CA LEU A 414 -6.51 -7.79 -16.92
C LEU A 414 -7.97 -7.95 -17.37
N VAL A 415 -8.55 -6.95 -18.05
CA VAL A 415 -9.90 -7.05 -18.60
C VAL A 415 -9.98 -8.17 -19.64
N ASP A 416 -9.03 -8.24 -20.56
CA ASP A 416 -8.99 -9.26 -21.61
C ASP A 416 -8.86 -10.68 -21.02
N LYS A 417 -7.95 -10.88 -20.07
CA LYS A 417 -7.77 -12.16 -19.35
C LYS A 417 -8.99 -12.54 -18.52
N SER A 418 -9.63 -11.57 -17.86
CA SER A 418 -10.88 -11.78 -17.12
C SER A 418 -12.00 -12.28 -18.03
N ASN A 419 -12.12 -11.70 -19.23
CA ASN A 419 -13.10 -12.13 -20.23
C ASN A 419 -12.80 -13.54 -20.76
N GLU A 420 -11.52 -13.85 -21.02
CA GLU A 420 -11.11 -15.21 -21.41
C GLU A 420 -11.46 -16.25 -20.33
N LEU A 421 -11.15 -15.97 -19.06
CA LEU A 421 -11.48 -16.84 -17.94
C LEU A 421 -12.99 -17.07 -17.82
N LYS A 422 -13.82 -16.04 -18.06
CA LYS A 422 -15.29 -16.20 -18.06
C LYS A 422 -15.78 -17.14 -19.17
N LEU A 423 -15.19 -17.07 -20.36
CA LEU A 423 -15.53 -17.97 -21.47
C LEU A 423 -15.18 -19.42 -21.15
N ILE A 424 -13.98 -19.66 -20.62
CA ILE A 424 -13.56 -21.01 -20.21
C ILE A 424 -14.43 -21.54 -19.06
N GLN A 425 -14.77 -20.68 -18.09
CA GLN A 425 -15.68 -21.05 -17.00
C GLN A 425 -17.07 -21.44 -17.52
N ALA A 426 -17.59 -20.75 -18.53
CA ALA A 426 -18.86 -21.10 -19.15
C ALA A 426 -18.77 -22.47 -19.86
N GLN A 427 -17.69 -22.74 -20.59
CA GLN A 427 -17.44 -24.04 -21.21
C GLN A 427 -17.35 -25.18 -20.17
N LEU A 428 -16.63 -24.95 -19.06
CA LEU A 428 -16.57 -25.92 -17.96
C LEU A 428 -17.94 -26.19 -17.34
N ASN A 429 -18.78 -25.16 -17.19
CA ASN A 429 -20.13 -25.35 -16.67
C ASN A 429 -20.98 -26.20 -17.62
N GLN A 430 -20.91 -25.96 -18.93
CA GLN A 430 -21.60 -26.77 -19.93
C GLN A 430 -21.15 -28.23 -19.90
N LEU A 431 -19.85 -28.50 -19.93
CA LEU A 431 -19.31 -29.86 -19.86
C LEU A 431 -19.71 -30.58 -18.56
N ARG A 432 -19.75 -29.86 -17.44
CA ARG A 432 -20.24 -30.42 -16.18
C ARG A 432 -21.71 -30.83 -16.28
N ASP A 433 -22.54 -30.03 -16.93
CA ASP A 433 -23.96 -30.34 -17.10
C ASP A 433 -24.15 -31.56 -18.03
N GLU A 434 -23.35 -31.67 -19.10
CA GLU A 434 -23.30 -32.85 -19.98
C GLU A 434 -22.86 -34.11 -19.21
N LEU A 435 -21.81 -34.01 -18.37
CA LEU A 435 -21.36 -35.10 -17.51
C LEU A 435 -22.47 -35.59 -16.55
N ASN A 436 -23.21 -34.65 -15.96
CA ASN A 436 -24.34 -34.98 -15.08
C ASN A 436 -25.46 -35.70 -15.85
N GLN A 437 -25.71 -35.31 -17.10
CA GLN A 437 -26.69 -35.97 -17.96
C GLN A 437 -26.26 -37.41 -18.28
N VAL A 438 -25.01 -37.63 -18.69
CA VAL A 438 -24.50 -38.98 -19.00
C VAL A 438 -24.58 -39.90 -17.77
N LEU A 439 -24.25 -39.39 -16.57
CA LEU A 439 -24.42 -40.14 -15.32
C LEU A 439 -25.87 -40.51 -15.04
N ALA A 440 -26.80 -39.58 -15.25
CA ALA A 440 -28.24 -39.84 -15.05
C ALA A 440 -28.75 -40.93 -16.02
N GLU A 441 -28.30 -40.91 -17.27
CA GLU A 441 -28.59 -41.96 -18.26
C GLU A 441 -28.00 -43.32 -17.83
N ALA A 442 -26.74 -43.35 -17.38
CA ALA A 442 -26.11 -44.55 -16.86
C ALA A 442 -26.89 -45.14 -15.67
N ASP A 443 -27.27 -44.31 -14.69
CA ASP A 443 -28.04 -44.73 -13.52
C ASP A 443 -29.41 -45.31 -13.91
N ALA A 444 -30.05 -44.79 -14.97
CA ALA A 444 -31.29 -45.34 -15.49
C ALA A 444 -31.13 -46.74 -16.08
N TYR A 445 -30.02 -47.03 -16.78
CA TYR A 445 -29.71 -48.39 -17.27
C TYR A 445 -29.39 -49.35 -16.13
N LYS A 446 -28.63 -48.88 -15.13
CA LYS A 446 -28.29 -49.64 -13.92
C LYS A 446 -29.54 -50.08 -13.16
N GLN A 447 -30.53 -49.20 -13.01
CA GLN A 447 -31.81 -49.52 -12.35
C GLN A 447 -32.62 -50.60 -13.08
N LYS A 448 -32.45 -50.72 -14.41
CA LYS A 448 -33.10 -51.74 -15.24
C LYS A 448 -32.31 -53.05 -15.35
N GLY A 449 -31.11 -53.11 -14.78
CA GLY A 449 -30.20 -54.26 -14.91
C GLY A 449 -29.55 -54.39 -16.30
N ASP A 450 -29.58 -53.33 -17.12
CA ASP A 450 -28.98 -53.30 -18.46
C ASP A 450 -27.51 -52.89 -18.39
N TRP A 451 -26.65 -53.87 -18.06
CA TRP A 451 -25.24 -53.64 -17.82
C TRP A 451 -24.44 -53.29 -19.09
N THR A 452 -24.90 -53.69 -20.27
CA THR A 452 -24.23 -53.38 -21.54
C THR A 452 -24.32 -51.88 -21.82
N ASN A 453 -25.52 -51.31 -21.79
CA ASN A 453 -25.71 -49.88 -22.03
C ASN A 453 -25.18 -49.02 -20.88
N TYR A 454 -25.24 -49.52 -19.64
CA TYR A 454 -24.56 -48.89 -18.51
C TYR A 454 -23.05 -48.73 -18.77
N ASN A 455 -22.36 -49.81 -19.13
CA ASN A 455 -20.92 -49.77 -19.36
C ASN A 455 -20.55 -48.83 -20.51
N THR A 456 -21.32 -48.83 -21.61
CA THR A 456 -21.14 -47.86 -22.71
C THR A 456 -21.24 -46.41 -22.23
N LYS A 457 -22.22 -46.08 -21.38
CA LYS A 457 -22.37 -44.72 -20.83
C LYS A 457 -21.24 -44.34 -19.87
N ILE A 458 -20.69 -45.31 -19.13
CA ILE A 458 -19.50 -45.07 -18.30
C ILE A 458 -18.26 -44.78 -19.16
N ASP A 459 -18.09 -45.44 -20.30
CA ASP A 459 -17.01 -45.14 -21.24
C ASP A 459 -17.16 -43.73 -21.85
N GLU A 460 -18.37 -43.35 -22.27
CA GLU A 460 -18.70 -41.98 -22.71
C GLU A 460 -18.38 -40.94 -21.62
N TYR A 461 -18.79 -41.22 -20.37
CA TYR A 461 -18.50 -40.37 -19.22
C TYR A 461 -17.00 -40.20 -19.00
N ASN A 462 -16.22 -41.28 -19.04
CA ASN A 462 -14.78 -41.24 -18.81
C ASN A 462 -14.05 -40.39 -19.86
N VAL A 463 -14.48 -40.43 -21.13
CA VAL A 463 -13.94 -39.57 -22.20
C VAL A 463 -14.27 -38.10 -21.92
N ALA A 464 -15.53 -37.79 -21.59
CA ALA A 464 -15.96 -36.42 -21.27
C ALA A 464 -15.26 -35.87 -20.01
N VAL A 465 -14.98 -36.71 -19.02
CA VAL A 465 -14.20 -36.32 -17.82
C VAL A 465 -12.76 -35.96 -18.18
N ALA A 466 -12.13 -36.70 -19.11
CA ALA A 466 -10.79 -36.38 -19.56
C ALA A 466 -10.74 -35.01 -20.26
N GLU A 467 -11.73 -34.69 -21.10
CA GLU A 467 -11.87 -33.39 -21.73
C GLU A 467 -12.11 -32.26 -20.70
N TYR A 468 -13.06 -32.47 -19.78
CA TYR A 468 -13.32 -31.52 -18.69
C TYR A 468 -12.07 -31.23 -17.86
N ASN A 469 -11.32 -32.27 -17.46
CA ASN A 469 -10.10 -32.11 -16.66
C ASN A 469 -8.99 -31.39 -17.43
N SER A 470 -8.88 -31.60 -18.74
CA SER A 470 -7.93 -30.87 -19.60
C SER A 470 -8.25 -29.37 -19.63
N ILE A 471 -9.51 -29.01 -19.84
CA ILE A 471 -9.95 -27.61 -19.86
C ILE A 471 -9.82 -26.98 -18.47
N LEU A 472 -10.12 -27.73 -17.41
CA LEU A 472 -9.95 -27.29 -16.02
C LEU A 472 -8.49 -26.98 -15.72
N GLY A 473 -7.55 -27.81 -16.17
CA GLY A 473 -6.12 -27.55 -16.04
C GLY A 473 -5.69 -26.24 -16.74
N ASN A 474 -6.18 -26.00 -17.96
CA ASN A 474 -5.94 -24.74 -18.67
C ASN A 474 -6.55 -23.53 -17.95
N TYR A 475 -7.78 -23.66 -17.43
CA TYR A 475 -8.43 -22.64 -16.63
C TYR A 475 -7.59 -22.29 -15.39
N SER A 476 -7.14 -23.29 -14.64
CA SER A 476 -6.31 -23.10 -13.44
C SER A 476 -5.02 -22.36 -13.74
N LEU A 477 -4.30 -22.73 -14.82
CA LEU A 477 -3.07 -22.05 -15.23
C LEU A 477 -3.32 -20.58 -15.59
N LYS A 478 -4.37 -20.30 -16.37
CA LYS A 478 -4.74 -18.93 -16.75
C LYS A 478 -5.16 -18.09 -15.55
N LEU A 479 -5.84 -18.70 -14.58
CA LEU A 479 -6.23 -18.05 -13.34
C LEU A 479 -5.02 -17.68 -12.48
N GLU A 480 -4.00 -18.54 -12.41
CA GLU A 480 -2.74 -18.24 -11.73
C GLU A 480 -2.01 -17.04 -12.37
N ILE A 481 -1.92 -17.01 -13.71
CA ILE A 481 -1.34 -15.90 -14.46
C ILE A 481 -2.11 -14.61 -14.20
N TYR A 482 -3.44 -14.65 -14.30
CA TYR A 482 -4.30 -13.51 -14.01
C TYR A 482 -4.09 -12.96 -12.59
N ASN A 483 -4.03 -13.84 -11.59
CA ASN A 483 -3.81 -13.45 -10.20
C ASN A 483 -2.42 -12.80 -10.00
N PHE A 484 -1.39 -13.33 -10.66
CA PHE A 484 -0.06 -12.72 -10.65
C PHE A 484 -0.08 -11.30 -11.25
N ASP A 485 -0.75 -11.12 -12.40
CA ASP A 485 -0.86 -9.81 -13.04
C ASP A 485 -1.66 -8.81 -12.21
N VAL A 486 -2.69 -9.26 -11.48
CA VAL A 486 -3.43 -8.43 -10.52
C VAL A 486 -2.49 -7.94 -9.41
N LEU A 487 -1.62 -8.81 -8.88
CA LEU A 487 -0.64 -8.41 -7.87
C LEU A 487 0.35 -7.37 -8.42
N LEU A 488 0.84 -7.56 -9.65
CA LEU A 488 1.76 -6.63 -10.30
C LEU A 488 1.10 -5.28 -10.58
N PHE A 489 -0.14 -5.27 -11.08
CA PHE A 489 -0.92 -4.06 -11.28
C PHE A 489 -1.12 -3.31 -9.96
N ASN A 490 -1.61 -3.99 -8.92
CA ASN A 490 -1.84 -3.38 -7.62
C ASN A 490 -0.55 -2.83 -7.00
N LYS A 491 0.57 -3.55 -7.13
CA LYS A 491 1.87 -3.09 -6.66
C LYS A 491 2.32 -1.84 -7.41
N THR A 492 2.19 -1.83 -8.74
CA THR A 492 2.56 -0.66 -9.56
C THR A 492 1.73 0.57 -9.20
N VAL A 493 0.41 0.41 -9.01
CA VAL A 493 -0.49 1.49 -8.59
C VAL A 493 -0.17 1.98 -7.18
N SER A 494 0.09 1.07 -6.24
CA SER A 494 0.53 1.40 -4.87
C SER A 494 1.84 2.18 -4.88
N ASP A 495 2.82 1.76 -5.69
CA ASP A 495 4.11 2.44 -5.80
C ASP A 495 4.00 3.82 -6.46
N PHE A 496 3.16 3.95 -7.49
CA PHE A 496 2.91 5.22 -8.17
C PHE A 496 2.37 6.31 -7.23
N TYR A 497 1.45 5.93 -6.33
CA TYR A 497 0.85 6.84 -5.35
C TYR A 497 1.50 6.78 -3.95
N GLN A 498 2.53 5.94 -3.77
CA GLN A 498 3.23 5.71 -2.49
C GLN A 498 2.33 5.29 -1.30
N ASN A 499 1.37 4.39 -1.56
CA ASN A 499 0.32 3.94 -0.62
C ASN A 499 0.60 2.62 0.10
#